data_AF-A0A8C6E963-F1
#
_entry.id   AF-A0A8C6E963-F1
#
_cell.length_a   1.000
_cell.length_b   1.000
_cell.length_c   1.000
_cell.angle_alpha   90.00
_cell.angle_beta   90.00
_cell.angle_gamma   90.00
#
_symmetry.space_group_name_H-M   'P 1'
#
loop_
_entity.id
_entity.type
_entity.pdbx_description
1 polymer ?
#
loop_
_entity_poly.entity_id
_entity_poly.type
_entity_poly.pdbx_seq_one_letter_code
_entity_poly.pdbx_strand_id
1 'polypeptide(L)' 'MAENNLAARGDALEGQASGARVIAQALKAQDVNYMFGVVGIPVTEIALAAQEAGIRYLGMRNEQAVSMDSAQRVVGGE' A
#
# COMPACT_ATOMS: atom_id res chain seq x y z
N MET A 1 38.16 -22.53 4.74
CA MET A 1 37.80 -21.55 3.70
C MET A 1 36.29 -21.35 3.78
N ALA A 2 35.84 -20.32 4.49
CA ALA A 2 34.43 -19.96 4.58
C ALA A 2 34.23 -18.76 3.67
N GLU A 3 33.95 -19.02 2.40
CA GLU A 3 33.71 -17.98 1.41
C GLU A 3 32.32 -17.39 1.67
N ASN A 4 32.32 -16.09 1.91
CA ASN A 4 31.22 -15.32 2.46
C ASN A 4 30.06 -15.24 1.45
N ASN A 5 28.95 -15.93 1.75
CA ASN A 5 27.74 -16.08 0.93
C ASN A 5 26.87 -14.81 0.84
N LEU A 6 27.49 -13.62 0.83
CA LEU A 6 26.81 -12.34 0.86
C LEU A 6 26.21 -11.96 -0.51
N ALA A 7 26.85 -12.38 -1.60
CA ALA A 7 26.37 -12.12 -2.96
C ALA A 7 25.05 -12.87 -3.28
N ALA A 8 24.93 -14.14 -2.91
CA ALA A 8 23.72 -14.93 -3.17
C ALA A 8 22.50 -14.47 -2.33
N ARG A 9 22.74 -13.78 -1.20
CA ARG A 9 21.68 -13.19 -0.38
C ARG A 9 21.12 -11.89 -0.97
N GLY A 10 21.90 -11.18 -1.79
CA GLY A 10 21.44 -9.98 -2.51
C GLY A 10 20.32 -10.32 -3.50
N ASP A 11 20.58 -11.29 -4.38
CA ASP A 11 19.60 -11.78 -5.36
C ASP A 11 18.32 -12.37 -4.73
N ALA A 12 18.45 -13.07 -3.60
CA ALA A 12 17.29 -13.66 -2.90
C ALA A 12 16.36 -12.62 -2.26
N LEU A 13 16.90 -11.44 -1.89
CA LEU A 13 16.13 -10.32 -1.34
C LEU A 13 15.48 -9.49 -2.46
N GLU A 14 16.12 -9.38 -3.63
CA GLU A 14 15.60 -8.67 -4.81
C GLU A 14 14.33 -9.31 -5.38
N GLY A 15 14.12 -10.61 -5.14
CA GLY A 15 12.90 -11.34 -5.48
C GLY A 15 11.82 -11.40 -4.38
N GLN A 16 12.10 -10.93 -3.16
CA GLN A 16 11.12 -10.96 -2.06
C GLN A 16 10.25 -9.71 -2.09
N ALA A 17 8.98 -9.88 -2.50
CA ALA A 17 8.00 -8.80 -2.43
C ALA A 17 7.81 -8.34 -0.98
N SER A 18 7.94 -7.03 -0.72
CA SER A 18 7.64 -6.46 0.59
C SER A 18 6.18 -6.70 0.96
N GLY A 19 5.88 -6.86 2.25
CA GLY A 19 4.50 -7.08 2.72
C GLY A 19 3.53 -5.98 2.27
N ALA A 20 3.99 -4.73 2.24
CA ALA A 20 3.22 -3.59 1.72
C ALA A 20 2.86 -3.76 0.23
N ARG A 21 3.79 -4.26 -0.58
CA ARG A 21 3.57 -4.52 -2.01
C ARG A 21 2.59 -5.67 -2.23
N VAL A 22 2.66 -6.72 -1.41
CA VAL A 22 1.68 -7.83 -1.42
C VAL A 22 0.27 -7.30 -1.10
N ILE A 23 0.13 -6.46 -0.08
CA ILE A 23 -1.16 -5.84 0.28
C ILE A 23 -1.69 -4.98 -0.88
N ALA A 24 -0.85 -4.11 -1.44
CA ALA A 24 -1.25 -3.24 -2.54
C ALA A 24 -1.72 -4.03 -3.78
N GLN A 25 -1.01 -5.11 -4.14
CA GLN A 25 -1.39 -5.99 -5.24
C GLN A 25 -2.70 -6.74 -4.95
N ALA A 26 -2.89 -7.24 -3.72
CA ALA A 26 -4.10 -7.93 -3.33
C ALA A 26 -5.34 -7.01 -3.38
N LEU A 27 -5.18 -5.75 -2.97
CA LEU A 27 -6.24 -4.74 -3.07
C LEU A 27 -6.54 -4.40 -4.53
N LYS A 28 -5.50 -4.22 -5.35
CA LYS A 28 -5.67 -3.94 -6.78
C LYS A 28 -6.37 -5.09 -7.52
N ALA A 29 -6.08 -6.33 -7.17
CA ALA A 29 -6.72 -7.52 -7.73
C ALA A 29 -8.22 -7.62 -7.38
N GLN A 30 -8.68 -6.91 -6.36
CA GLN A 30 -10.08 -6.79 -5.95
C GLN A 30 -10.74 -5.51 -6.51
N ASP A 31 -10.12 -4.88 -7.51
CA ASP A 31 -10.60 -3.63 -8.13
C ASP A 31 -10.72 -2.44 -7.16
N VAL A 32 -9.95 -2.44 -6.07
CA VAL A 32 -9.88 -1.27 -5.18
C VAL A 32 -9.21 -0.11 -5.91
N ASN A 33 -9.98 0.96 -6.19
CA ASN A 33 -9.46 2.16 -6.87
C ASN A 33 -9.10 3.30 -5.91
N TYR A 34 -9.62 3.28 -4.70
CA TYR A 34 -9.47 4.36 -3.71
C TYR A 34 -9.17 3.80 -2.33
N MET A 35 -8.26 4.47 -1.63
CA MET A 35 -7.94 4.21 -0.23
C MET A 35 -8.01 5.54 0.52
N PHE A 36 -8.69 5.56 1.66
CA PHE A 36 -8.84 6.76 2.49
C PHE A 36 -8.22 6.45 3.85
N GLY A 37 -7.44 7.38 4.41
CA GLY A 37 -6.81 7.16 5.69
C GLY A 37 -6.04 8.36 6.21
N VAL A 38 -5.45 8.20 7.39
CA VAL A 38 -4.47 9.16 7.94
C VAL A 38 -3.09 8.57 7.74
N VAL A 39 -2.18 9.28 7.07
CA VAL A 39 -0.80 8.81 6.87
C VAL A 39 -0.04 8.94 8.18
N GLY A 40 0.62 7.86 8.59
CA GLY A 40 1.50 7.82 9.77
C GLY A 40 2.28 6.51 9.85
N ILE A 41 3.24 6.42 10.77
CA ILE A 41 3.88 5.14 11.11
C ILE A 41 2.82 4.26 11.80
N PRO A 42 2.61 3.00 11.39
CA PRO A 42 3.39 2.17 10.46
C PRO A 42 2.81 2.04 9.03
N VAL A 43 1.77 2.79 8.68
CA VAL A 43 0.99 2.58 7.44
C VAL A 43 1.52 3.32 6.22
N THR A 44 2.55 4.16 6.38
CA THR A 44 3.18 4.91 5.29
C THR A 44 3.63 4.02 4.13
N GLU A 45 4.26 2.86 4.42
CA GLU A 45 4.76 1.96 3.37
C GLU A 45 3.62 1.35 2.55
N ILE A 46 2.47 1.07 3.16
CA ILE A 46 1.29 0.55 2.48
C ILE A 46 0.65 1.63 1.60
N ALA A 47 0.55 2.88 2.11
CA ALA A 47 0.04 3.99 1.33
C ALA A 47 0.88 4.23 0.07
N LEU A 48 2.21 4.20 0.20
CA LEU A 48 3.13 4.32 -0.92
C LEU A 48 2.96 3.17 -1.92
N ALA A 49 2.98 1.91 -1.43
CA ALA A 49 2.80 0.74 -2.30
C ALA A 49 1.43 0.74 -3.01
N ALA A 50 0.37 1.20 -2.34
CA ALA A 50 -0.96 1.33 -2.93
C ALA A 50 -0.97 2.38 -4.05
N GLN A 51 -0.32 3.52 -3.85
CA GLN A 51 -0.15 4.54 -4.89
C GLN A 51 0.64 4.00 -6.09
N GLU A 52 1.73 3.26 -5.86
CA GLU A 52 2.49 2.59 -6.92
C GLU A 52 1.66 1.57 -7.69
N ALA A 53 0.75 0.86 -7.02
CA ALA A 53 -0.18 -0.08 -7.64
C ALA A 53 -1.36 0.60 -8.38
N GLY A 54 -1.40 1.94 -8.41
CA GLY A 54 -2.43 2.73 -9.07
C GLY A 54 -3.72 2.89 -8.26
N ILE A 55 -3.66 2.69 -6.94
CA ILE A 55 -4.75 2.98 -6.00
C ILE A 55 -4.62 4.45 -5.57
N ARG A 56 -5.70 5.22 -5.70
CA ARG A 56 -5.70 6.62 -5.27
C ARG A 56 -5.82 6.68 -3.76
N TYR A 57 -4.74 7.04 -3.08
CA TYR A 57 -4.74 7.29 -1.64
C TYR A 57 -5.14 8.74 -1.32
N LEU A 58 -6.15 8.92 -0.47
CA LEU A 58 -6.62 10.21 0.03
C LEU A 58 -6.30 10.33 1.53
N GLY A 59 -5.34 11.21 1.84
CA GLY A 59 -4.94 11.52 3.20
C GLY A 59 -5.90 12.48 3.89
N MET A 60 -6.34 12.12 5.09
CA MET A 60 -7.23 12.91 5.95
C MET A 60 -6.48 13.44 7.18
N ARG A 61 -7.03 14.51 7.79
CA ARG A 61 -6.46 15.12 9.01
C ARG A 61 -6.79 14.36 10.29
N ASN A 62 -7.87 13.59 10.30
CA ASN A 62 -8.26 12.70 11.39
C ASN A 62 -9.02 11.50 10.80
N GLU A 63 -9.14 10.44 11.58
CA GLU A 63 -9.77 9.19 11.16
C GLU A 63 -11.29 9.32 10.98
N GLN A 64 -11.95 10.23 11.70
CA GLN A 64 -13.41 10.45 11.58
C GLN A 64 -13.78 11.04 10.21
N ALA A 65 -12.93 11.90 9.64
CA ALA A 65 -13.12 12.48 8.31
C ALA A 65 -13.04 11.42 7.20
N VAL A 66 -12.28 10.34 7.41
CA VAL A 66 -12.18 9.20 6.48
C VAL A 66 -13.55 8.55 6.27
N SER A 67 -14.28 8.32 7.36
CA SER A 67 -15.60 7.66 7.32
C SER A 67 -16.64 8.49 6.56
N MET A 68 -16.60 9.81 6.72
CA MET A 68 -17.56 10.70 6.07
C MET A 68 -17.28 10.84 4.57
N ASP A 69 -16.01 11.03 4.18
CA ASP A 69 -15.62 11.24 2.78
C ASP A 69 -15.76 9.97 1.92
N SER A 70 -15.38 8.80 2.48
CA SER A 70 -15.52 7.52 1.78
C SER A 70 -16.99 7.20 1.45
N ALA A 71 -17.92 7.50 2.38
CA ALA A 71 -19.35 7.33 2.15
C ALA A 71 -19.87 8.25 1.03
N GLN A 72 -19.47 9.53 1.02
CA GLN A 72 -19.92 10.49 0.00
C GLN A 72 -19.42 10.14 -1.40
N ARG A 73 -18.23 9.55 -1.52
CA ARG A 73 -17.60 9.25 -2.80
C ARG A 73 -18.03 7.89 -3.39
N VAL A 74 -18.47 6.95 -2.56
CA VAL A 74 -19.09 5.68 -3.01
C VAL A 74 -20.48 5.92 -3.61
N VAL A 75 -21.18 6.97 -3.21
CA VAL A 75 -22.55 7.28 -3.66
C VAL A 75 -22.57 8.19 -4.92
N GLY A 76 -21.41 8.62 -5.40
CA GLY A 76 -21.29 9.59 -6.52
C GLY A 76 -20.87 9.01 -7.88
N GLY A 77 -21.00 7.70 -8.10
CA GLY A 77 -20.62 7.04 -9.35
C GLY A 77 -21.83 6.50 -10.12
N GLU A 78 -22.48 7.37 -10.89
CA GLU A 78 -23.11 7.00 -12.17
C GLU A 78 -22.10 7.20 -13.30
#